data_AF-A0A1B9MQ12-F1
#
_entry.id   AF-A0A1B9MQ12-F1
#
_cell.length_a   1.000
_cell.length_b   1.000
_cell.length_c   1.000
_cell.angle_alpha   90.00
_cell.angle_beta   90.00
_cell.angle_gamma   90.00
#
_symmetry.space_group_name_H-M   'P 1'
#
loop_
_entity.id
_entity.type
_entity.pdbx_description
1 polymer ?
#
loop_
_entity_poly.entity_id
_entity_poly.type
_entity_poly.pdbx_seq_one_letter_code
_entity_poly.pdbx_strand_id
1 'polypeptide(L)'
;MKKYLVLTMMMLVIFVTSCASKTQSQAWLTKEVKINLPVINTKQNYHDQQLLKFKYKNLENSIITIVDISNNQLKVIGLSALGIRLFEIDYDGRLVKTKHNIFVKELPAPEQVLSDIMLSILPTQDWLTVLPAGWQIVDSELHRTLLNNKQETIIDITYAEQPSTKIRKPIQIEHYIFGYKIAIQSMDTK
;
A
#
# COMPACT_ATOMS: atom_id res chain seq x y z
N MET A 1 8.64 3.09 -59.51
CA MET A 1 8.71 2.02 -58.49
C MET A 1 9.48 2.45 -57.23
N LYS A 2 10.70 3.01 -57.33
CA LYS A 2 11.48 3.52 -56.16
C LYS A 2 10.75 4.54 -55.26
N LYS A 3 9.96 5.47 -55.82
CA LYS A 3 9.24 6.51 -55.04
C LYS A 3 8.11 5.95 -54.16
N TYR A 4 7.42 4.90 -54.62
CA TYR A 4 6.36 4.24 -53.84
C TYR A 4 6.92 3.36 -52.72
N LEU A 5 8.12 2.79 -52.91
CA LEU A 5 8.84 2.01 -51.90
C LEU A 5 9.35 2.90 -50.75
N VAL A 6 9.80 4.12 -51.05
CA VAL A 6 10.17 5.11 -50.02
C VAL A 6 8.93 5.61 -49.27
N LEU A 7 7.80 5.81 -49.97
CA LEU A 7 6.54 6.25 -49.34
C LEU A 7 5.94 5.16 -48.43
N THR A 8 6.01 3.88 -48.82
CA THR A 8 5.58 2.76 -47.96
C THR A 8 6.52 2.57 -46.76
N MET A 9 7.82 2.80 -46.92
CA MET A 9 8.78 2.73 -45.81
C MET A 9 8.59 3.88 -44.81
N MET A 10 8.18 5.07 -45.26
CA MET A 10 7.89 6.21 -44.38
C MET A 10 6.56 6.06 -43.61
N MET A 11 5.58 5.33 -44.18
CA MET A 11 4.30 5.04 -43.52
C MET A 11 4.42 3.95 -42.43
N LEU A 12 5.42 3.06 -42.51
CA LEU A 12 5.64 1.99 -41.53
C LEU A 12 6.32 2.47 -40.24
N VAL A 13 7.05 3.59 -40.26
CA VAL A 13 7.77 4.13 -39.09
C VAL A 13 6.84 4.85 -38.09
N ILE A 14 5.64 5.26 -38.53
CA ILE A 14 4.69 6.00 -37.68
C ILE A 14 3.86 5.06 -36.78
N PHE A 15 3.87 3.75 -37.02
CA PHE A 15 3.06 2.79 -36.25
C PHE A 15 3.72 2.24 -34.97
N VAL A 16 4.91 2.70 -34.59
CA VAL A 16 5.61 2.17 -33.40
C VAL A 16 6.01 3.27 -32.43
N THR A 17 5.05 4.12 -32.05
CA THR A 17 5.13 4.89 -30.81
C THR A 17 4.09 4.36 -29.81
N SER A 18 4.23 3.10 -29.41
CA SER A 18 3.61 2.63 -28.17
C SER A 18 4.46 3.15 -27.03
N CYS A 19 4.06 4.28 -26.45
CA CYS A 19 4.66 4.76 -25.22
C CYS A 19 4.27 3.78 -24.12
N ALA A 20 5.11 2.77 -23.86
CA ALA A 20 4.98 1.90 -22.70
C ALA A 20 5.31 2.69 -21.43
N SER A 21 4.44 3.66 -21.10
CA SER A 21 4.47 4.35 -19.82
C SER A 21 4.06 3.32 -18.76
N LYS A 22 5.02 2.88 -17.95
CA LYS A 22 4.74 1.98 -16.84
C LYS A 22 3.74 2.66 -15.92
N THR A 23 2.52 2.12 -15.86
CA THR A 23 1.46 2.65 -15.02
C THR A 23 1.83 2.50 -13.56
N GLN A 24 1.57 3.53 -12.77
CA GLN A 24 1.78 3.53 -11.32
C GLN A 24 1.04 2.36 -10.67
N SER A 25 1.63 1.78 -9.62
CA SER A 25 1.00 0.69 -8.87
C SER A 25 -0.28 1.15 -8.19
N GLN A 26 -1.26 0.25 -8.16
CA GLN A 26 -2.63 0.56 -7.78
C GLN A 26 -3.16 -0.44 -6.77
N ALA A 27 -3.97 0.06 -5.84
CA ALA A 27 -4.65 -0.70 -4.81
C ALA A 27 -6.17 -0.48 -4.90
N TRP A 28 -6.94 -1.41 -4.35
CA TRP A 28 -8.40 -1.28 -4.30
C TRP A 28 -8.82 -0.79 -2.92
N LEU A 29 -9.65 0.26 -2.88
CA LEU A 29 -10.31 0.71 -1.65
C LEU A 29 -11.67 0.02 -1.45
N THR A 30 -12.32 -0.34 -2.56
CA THR A 30 -13.55 -1.15 -2.56
C THR A 30 -13.49 -2.17 -3.69
N LYS A 31 -14.54 -2.98 -3.86
CA LYS A 31 -14.65 -3.89 -5.03
C LYS A 31 -14.75 -3.17 -6.38
N GLU A 32 -15.01 -1.86 -6.37
CA GLU A 32 -15.30 -1.05 -7.56
C GLU A 32 -14.32 0.11 -7.73
N VAL A 33 -13.70 0.56 -6.62
CA VAL A 33 -12.83 1.73 -6.59
C VAL A 33 -11.38 1.31 -6.45
N LYS A 34 -10.61 1.63 -7.48
CA LYS A 34 -9.17 1.43 -7.54
C LYS A 34 -8.47 2.78 -7.62
N ILE A 35 -7.37 2.93 -6.88
CA ILE A 35 -6.59 4.15 -6.83
C ILE A 35 -5.11 3.86 -7.12
N ASN A 36 -4.37 4.88 -7.52
CA ASN A 36 -2.91 4.82 -7.50
C ASN A 36 -2.42 4.90 -6.04
N LEU A 37 -1.40 4.14 -5.68
CA LEU A 37 -0.72 4.32 -4.40
C LEU A 37 -0.06 5.70 -4.36
N PRO A 38 -0.14 6.48 -3.27
CA PRO A 38 0.42 7.82 -3.24
C PRO A 38 1.95 7.78 -3.23
N VAL A 39 2.58 8.86 -3.70
CA VAL A 39 4.02 9.03 -3.52
C VAL A 39 4.35 9.19 -2.04
N ILE A 40 5.47 8.64 -1.60
CA ILE A 40 5.93 8.79 -0.22
C ILE A 40 6.61 10.15 -0.11
N ASN A 41 6.06 11.08 0.69
CA ASN A 41 6.66 12.39 0.92
C ASN A 41 6.90 12.67 2.41
N THR A 42 7.29 11.65 3.17
CA THR A 42 7.70 11.83 4.56
C THR A 42 9.15 12.31 4.67
N LYS A 43 9.38 13.34 5.50
CA LYS A 43 10.72 13.80 5.89
C LYS A 43 11.35 12.94 6.99
N GLN A 44 10.56 12.05 7.59
CA GLN A 44 10.97 11.19 8.68
C GLN A 44 11.15 9.77 8.19
N ASN A 45 12.23 9.14 8.64
CA ASN A 45 12.38 7.71 8.49
C ASN A 45 11.39 6.98 9.41
N TYR A 46 10.97 5.81 8.99
CA TYR A 46 10.14 4.90 9.78
C TYR A 46 10.81 3.54 9.82
N HIS A 47 10.88 2.92 10.99
CA HIS A 47 11.28 1.54 11.15
C HIS A 47 10.39 0.92 12.23
N ASP A 48 9.80 -0.22 11.92
CA ASP A 48 8.99 -0.97 12.87
C ASP A 48 9.02 -2.45 12.58
N GLN A 49 9.41 -3.23 13.58
CA GLN A 49 9.24 -4.68 13.59
C GLN A 49 7.99 -5.00 14.40
N GLN A 50 7.05 -5.70 13.78
CA GLN A 50 5.72 -5.91 14.35
C GLN A 50 5.17 -7.30 14.02
N LEU A 51 4.45 -7.88 14.96
CA LEU A 51 3.64 -9.08 14.75
C LEU A 51 2.25 -8.66 14.28
N LEU A 52 1.88 -9.07 13.07
CA LEU A 52 0.56 -8.90 12.51
C LEU A 52 -0.27 -10.17 12.76
N LYS A 53 -1.42 -10.01 13.40
CA LYS A 53 -2.42 -11.08 13.57
C LYS A 53 -3.61 -10.75 12.69
N PHE A 54 -3.77 -11.53 11.63
CA PHE A 54 -4.87 -11.40 10.68
C PHE A 54 -6.03 -12.23 11.14
N LYS A 55 -7.21 -11.63 11.20
CA LYS A 55 -8.48 -12.33 11.33
C LYS A 55 -9.30 -12.11 10.08
N TYR A 56 -9.51 -13.18 9.32
CA TYR A 56 -10.38 -13.20 8.15
C TYR A 56 -11.20 -14.48 8.17
N LYS A 57 -12.53 -14.33 8.26
CA LYS A 57 -13.45 -15.45 8.56
C LYS A 57 -13.04 -16.13 9.88
N ASN A 58 -12.88 -17.47 9.88
CA ASN A 58 -12.47 -18.26 11.04
C ASN A 58 -10.97 -18.63 11.03
N LEU A 59 -10.18 -17.98 10.18
CA LEU A 59 -8.74 -18.21 10.09
C LEU A 59 -8.00 -17.08 10.80
N GLU A 60 -7.16 -17.46 11.75
CA GLU A 60 -6.22 -16.56 12.41
C GLU A 60 -4.81 -16.93 11.98
N ASN A 61 -4.14 -16.00 11.31
CA ASN A 61 -2.77 -16.17 10.83
C ASN A 61 -1.88 -15.09 11.43
N SER A 62 -0.64 -15.45 11.74
CA SER A 62 0.35 -14.52 12.30
C SER A 62 1.58 -14.42 11.41
N ILE A 63 2.02 -13.19 11.13
CA ILE A 63 3.19 -12.88 10.31
C ILE A 63 3.99 -11.81 11.03
N ILE A 64 5.30 -11.99 11.11
CA ILE A 64 6.20 -10.92 11.55
C ILE A 64 6.49 -10.04 10.33
N THR A 65 6.30 -8.74 10.46
CA THR A 65 6.64 -7.78 9.41
C THR A 65 7.65 -6.78 9.89
N ILE A 66 8.56 -6.43 9.00
CA ILE A 66 9.47 -5.30 9.17
C ILE A 66 9.05 -4.26 8.13
N VAL A 67 8.72 -3.07 8.59
CA VAL A 67 8.31 -1.94 7.75
C VAL A 67 9.36 -0.84 7.87
N ASP A 68 9.93 -0.46 6.73
CA ASP A 68 10.99 0.52 6.64
C ASP A 68 10.61 1.62 5.63
N ILE A 69 10.66 2.87 6.06
CA ILE A 69 10.66 4.02 5.17
C ILE A 69 11.98 4.77 5.31
N SER A 70 12.72 4.86 4.21
CA SER A 70 13.92 5.69 4.10
C SER A 70 14.09 6.18 2.66
N ASN A 71 14.59 7.41 2.49
CA ASN A 71 14.83 8.01 1.16
C ASN A 71 13.61 7.92 0.23
N ASN A 72 12.41 8.17 0.77
CA ASN A 72 11.13 8.09 0.04
C ASN A 72 10.82 6.70 -0.56
N GLN A 73 11.48 5.65 -0.08
CA GLN A 73 11.19 4.26 -0.43
C GLN A 73 10.57 3.55 0.77
N LEU A 74 9.57 2.71 0.50
CA LEU A 74 8.95 1.84 1.49
C LEU A 74 9.36 0.40 1.19
N LYS A 75 9.93 -0.26 2.18
CA LYS A 75 10.24 -1.68 2.16
C LYS A 75 9.41 -2.41 3.21
N VAL A 76 8.87 -3.56 2.83
CA VAL A 76 8.17 -4.45 3.74
C VAL A 76 8.71 -5.86 3.60
N ILE A 77 9.18 -6.45 4.70
CA ILE A 77 9.64 -7.84 4.74
C ILE A 77 8.65 -8.63 5.59
N GLY A 78 8.07 -9.68 5.01
CA GLY A 78 7.22 -10.63 5.72
C GLY A 78 8.01 -11.89 6.11
N LEU A 79 7.96 -12.24 7.39
CA LEU A 79 8.57 -13.44 7.96
C LEU A 79 7.49 -14.33 8.59
N SER A 80 7.67 -15.65 8.54
CA SER A 80 6.89 -16.57 9.34
C SER A 80 7.20 -16.39 10.82
N ALA A 81 6.37 -16.95 11.70
CA ALA A 81 6.65 -16.97 13.15
C ALA A 81 7.98 -17.66 13.51
N LEU A 82 8.52 -18.49 12.62
CA LEU A 82 9.84 -19.15 12.77
C LEU A 82 10.99 -18.33 12.18
N GLY A 83 10.75 -17.10 11.70
CA GLY A 83 11.75 -16.22 11.10
C GLY A 83 12.08 -16.53 9.63
N ILE A 84 11.33 -17.41 8.98
CA ILE A 84 11.54 -17.73 7.56
C ILE A 84 11.01 -16.59 6.70
N ARG A 85 11.82 -16.06 5.77
CA ARG A 85 11.39 -14.98 4.88
C ARG A 85 10.38 -15.47 3.85
N LEU A 86 9.14 -14.96 3.95
CA LEU A 86 8.02 -15.31 3.06
C LEU A 86 8.03 -14.44 1.81
N PHE A 87 8.15 -13.12 2.00
CA PHE A 87 8.13 -12.15 0.92
C PHE A 87 8.92 -10.87 1.26
N GLU A 88 9.28 -10.13 0.21
CA GLU A 88 9.79 -8.75 0.26
C GLU A 88 8.97 -7.91 -0.71
N ILE A 89 8.56 -6.72 -0.28
CA ILE A 89 7.88 -5.72 -1.10
C ILE A 89 8.70 -4.44 -1.06
N ASP A 90 9.08 -3.93 -2.22
CA ASP A 90 9.77 -2.66 -2.41
C ASP A 90 8.86 -1.70 -3.19
N TYR A 91 8.61 -0.51 -2.64
CA TYR A 91 7.88 0.54 -3.31
C TYR A 91 8.73 1.81 -3.41
N ASP A 92 8.96 2.26 -4.64
CA ASP A 92 9.81 3.41 -4.98
C ASP A 92 9.03 4.72 -5.18
N GLY A 93 7.76 4.76 -4.76
CA GLY A 93 6.85 5.87 -5.02
C GLY A 93 6.12 5.78 -6.36
N ARG A 94 6.44 4.80 -7.22
CA ARG A 94 5.71 4.56 -8.47
C ARG A 94 5.36 3.11 -8.68
N LEU A 95 6.33 2.21 -8.51
CA LEU A 95 6.19 0.79 -8.81
C LEU A 95 6.42 -0.05 -7.57
N VAL A 96 5.57 -1.05 -7.41
CA VAL A 96 5.72 -2.12 -6.44
C VAL A 96 6.49 -3.25 -7.08
N LYS A 97 7.60 -3.65 -6.46
CA LYS A 97 8.38 -4.83 -6.81
C LYS A 97 8.24 -5.84 -5.68
N THR A 98 8.00 -7.09 -6.03
CA THR A 98 7.86 -8.15 -5.04
C THR A 98 8.81 -9.30 -5.29
N LYS A 99 9.25 -9.92 -4.21
CA LYS A 99 9.91 -11.22 -4.22
C LYS A 99 9.12 -12.15 -3.31
N HIS A 100 8.65 -13.26 -3.85
CA HIS A 100 8.00 -14.31 -3.09
C HIS A 100 8.96 -15.48 -2.96
N ASN A 101 9.42 -15.75 -1.74
CA ASN A 101 10.32 -16.86 -1.48
C ASN A 101 9.53 -18.15 -1.20
N ILE A 102 8.32 -18.01 -0.67
CA ILE A 102 7.41 -19.12 -0.37
C ILE A 102 6.00 -18.72 -0.82
N PHE A 103 5.32 -19.63 -1.52
CA PHE A 103 3.91 -19.44 -1.86
C PHE A 103 3.05 -19.58 -0.60
N VAL A 104 2.30 -18.53 -0.27
CA VAL A 104 1.32 -18.52 0.81
C VAL A 104 -0.03 -18.25 0.19
N LYS A 105 -0.91 -19.25 0.24
CA LYS A 105 -2.18 -19.31 -0.52
C LYS A 105 -3.17 -18.16 -0.22
N GLU A 106 -3.00 -17.46 0.89
CA GLU A 106 -3.97 -16.48 1.41
C GLU A 106 -3.38 -15.11 1.71
N LEU A 107 -2.20 -14.77 1.18
CA LEU A 107 -1.70 -13.41 1.32
C LEU A 107 -2.54 -12.45 0.45
N PRO A 108 -2.94 -11.28 0.98
CA PRO A 108 -3.48 -10.20 0.16
C PRO A 108 -2.47 -9.81 -0.94
N ALA A 109 -2.98 -9.21 -2.02
CA ALA A 109 -2.10 -8.67 -3.04
C ALA A 109 -1.12 -7.64 -2.41
N PRO A 110 0.17 -7.63 -2.81
CA PRO A 110 1.17 -6.74 -2.22
C PRO A 110 0.78 -5.27 -2.19
N GLU A 111 0.15 -4.78 -3.25
CA GLU A 111 -0.35 -3.40 -3.36
C GLU A 111 -1.41 -3.10 -2.30
N GLN A 112 -2.22 -4.07 -1.90
CA GLN A 112 -3.22 -3.91 -0.84
C GLN A 112 -2.57 -3.81 0.54
N VAL A 113 -1.58 -4.68 0.79
CA VAL A 113 -0.80 -4.62 2.02
C VAL A 113 -0.12 -3.26 2.14
N LEU A 114 0.47 -2.75 1.05
CA LEU A 114 1.06 -1.43 1.04
C LEU A 114 0.02 -0.32 1.23
N SER A 115 -1.17 -0.42 0.62
CA SER A 115 -2.23 0.57 0.80
C SER A 115 -2.60 0.72 2.28
N ASP A 116 -2.82 -0.38 3.01
CA ASP A 116 -3.15 -0.36 4.43
C ASP A 116 -2.02 0.25 5.27
N ILE A 117 -0.78 -0.20 5.04
CA ILE A 117 0.41 0.30 5.74
C ILE A 117 0.54 1.81 5.49
N MET A 118 0.56 2.23 4.24
CA MET A 118 0.74 3.62 3.86
C MET A 118 -0.39 4.50 4.41
N LEU A 119 -1.63 4.03 4.44
CA LEU A 119 -2.76 4.79 4.97
C LEU A 119 -2.62 4.98 6.48
N SER A 120 -2.03 4.00 7.17
CA SER A 120 -1.80 4.05 8.61
C SER A 120 -0.63 4.93 9.04
N ILE A 121 0.39 5.16 8.21
CA ILE A 121 1.62 5.87 8.61
C ILE A 121 1.94 7.15 7.82
N LEU A 122 1.47 7.30 6.58
CA LEU A 122 1.76 8.50 5.80
C LEU A 122 0.87 9.69 6.22
N PRO A 123 1.31 10.94 5.97
CA PRO A 123 0.46 12.11 6.13
C PRO A 123 -0.81 12.01 5.27
N THR A 124 -1.94 12.49 5.79
CA THR A 124 -3.23 12.48 5.05
C THR A 124 -3.16 13.26 3.74
N GLN A 125 -2.32 14.29 3.67
CA GLN A 125 -2.10 15.10 2.48
C GLN A 125 -1.56 14.30 1.28
N ASP A 126 -0.75 13.26 1.52
CA ASP A 126 -0.18 12.42 0.45
C ASP A 126 -1.30 11.67 -0.30
N TRP A 127 -2.40 11.37 0.40
CA TRP A 127 -3.56 10.66 -0.14
C TRP A 127 -4.53 11.55 -0.93
N LEU A 128 -4.60 12.86 -0.63
CA LEU A 128 -5.57 13.76 -1.26
C LEU A 128 -5.44 13.82 -2.79
N THR A 129 -4.25 13.55 -3.33
CA THR A 129 -3.99 13.57 -4.78
C THR A 129 -4.46 12.32 -5.51
N VAL A 130 -4.68 11.21 -4.79
CA VAL A 130 -5.02 9.90 -5.37
C VAL A 130 -6.41 9.42 -4.98
N LEU A 131 -7.02 10.02 -3.95
CA LEU A 131 -8.38 9.69 -3.54
C LEU A 131 -9.42 10.23 -4.53
N PRO A 132 -10.52 9.49 -4.78
CA PRO A 132 -11.61 9.99 -5.60
C PRO A 132 -12.31 11.21 -4.97
N ALA A 133 -13.00 11.99 -5.81
CA ALA A 133 -13.77 13.13 -5.34
C ALA A 133 -14.80 12.73 -4.26
N GLY A 134 -14.87 13.54 -3.19
CA GLY A 134 -15.78 13.33 -2.06
C GLY A 134 -15.29 12.31 -1.02
N TRP A 135 -14.21 11.58 -1.28
CA TRP A 135 -13.56 10.75 -0.27
C TRP A 135 -12.73 11.61 0.69
N GLN A 136 -12.64 11.18 1.95
CA GLN A 136 -11.94 11.93 2.98
C GLN A 136 -11.27 11.00 3.98
N ILE A 137 -10.14 11.46 4.52
CA ILE A 137 -9.49 10.86 5.68
C ILE A 137 -9.75 11.77 6.87
N VAL A 138 -10.41 11.23 7.89
CA VAL A 138 -10.61 11.90 9.18
C VAL A 138 -9.56 11.33 10.13
N ASP A 139 -8.67 12.18 10.62
CA ASP A 139 -7.62 11.81 11.55
C ASP A 139 -7.79 12.62 12.84
N SER A 140 -8.24 11.96 13.90
CA SER A 140 -8.56 12.59 15.18
C SER A 140 -8.31 11.63 16.34
N GLU A 141 -7.72 12.17 17.41
CA GLU A 141 -7.42 11.42 18.62
C GLU A 141 -6.62 10.13 18.34
N LEU A 142 -7.17 8.98 18.72
CA LEU A 142 -6.57 7.66 18.56
C LEU A 142 -7.05 6.94 17.29
N HIS A 143 -7.77 7.61 16.40
CA HIS A 143 -8.35 7.00 15.21
C HIS A 143 -8.02 7.75 13.92
N ARG A 144 -7.86 7.00 12.84
CA ARG A 144 -7.86 7.50 11.46
C ARG A 144 -8.84 6.68 10.64
N THR A 145 -9.78 7.35 10.01
CA THR A 145 -10.88 6.72 9.28
C THR A 145 -10.89 7.20 7.83
N LEU A 146 -10.95 6.27 6.89
CA LEU A 146 -11.20 6.56 5.48
C LEU A 146 -12.69 6.44 5.20
N LEU A 147 -13.31 7.55 4.78
CA LEU A 147 -14.72 7.62 4.41
C LEU A 147 -14.85 7.79 2.90
N ASN A 148 -15.83 7.10 2.30
CA ASN A 148 -16.18 7.34 0.91
C ASN A 148 -17.06 8.60 0.74
N ASN A 149 -17.44 8.89 -0.50
CA ASN A 149 -18.30 10.03 -0.87
C ASN A 149 -19.72 9.97 -0.28
N LYS A 150 -20.15 8.85 0.31
CA LYS A 150 -21.41 8.68 1.02
C LYS A 150 -21.25 8.72 2.54
N GLN A 151 -20.06 9.05 3.04
CA GLN A 151 -19.70 9.00 4.46
C GLN A 151 -19.72 7.59 5.07
N GLU A 152 -19.64 6.55 4.24
CA GLU A 152 -19.51 5.18 4.71
C GLU A 152 -18.04 4.91 5.06
N THR A 153 -17.81 4.28 6.21
CA THR A 153 -16.46 3.88 6.64
C THR A 153 -15.93 2.72 5.82
N ILE A 154 -14.77 2.94 5.20
CA ILE A 154 -14.07 1.95 4.38
C ILE A 154 -12.99 1.26 5.19
N ILE A 155 -12.17 2.05 5.89
CA ILE A 155 -11.08 1.58 6.76
C ILE A 155 -11.12 2.40 8.06
N ASP A 156 -10.93 1.75 9.20
CA ASP A 156 -10.62 2.38 10.48
C ASP A 156 -9.25 1.89 11.00
N ILE A 157 -8.42 2.82 11.43
CA ILE A 157 -7.09 2.56 11.98
C ILE A 157 -7.07 3.10 13.41
N THR A 158 -6.71 2.25 14.36
CA THR A 158 -6.58 2.60 15.77
C THR A 158 -5.10 2.75 16.14
N TYR A 159 -4.80 3.75 16.97
CA TYR A 159 -3.47 4.07 17.49
C TYR A 159 -3.45 4.02 19.03
N ALA A 160 -2.27 3.79 19.61
CA ALA A 160 -2.08 3.90 21.06
C ALA A 160 -1.70 5.32 21.51
N GLU A 161 -1.32 6.19 20.57
CA GLU A 161 -0.76 7.51 20.85
C GLU A 161 -1.57 8.60 20.13
N GLN A 162 -1.66 9.77 20.77
CA GLN A 162 -2.28 10.96 20.19
C GLN A 162 -1.45 11.48 19.00
N PRO A 163 -2.06 12.25 18.08
CA PRO A 163 -1.33 12.86 16.97
C PRO A 163 -0.18 13.73 17.49
N SER A 164 0.99 13.59 16.88
CA SER A 164 2.18 14.38 17.23
C SER A 164 2.96 14.73 15.97
N THR A 165 4.13 15.35 16.13
CA THR A 165 5.04 15.57 15.00
C THR A 165 5.66 14.27 14.49
N LYS A 166 5.64 13.17 15.26
CA LYS A 166 6.18 11.87 14.86
C LYS A 166 5.13 11.02 14.14
N ILE A 167 5.59 10.11 13.27
CA ILE A 167 4.73 9.09 12.67
C ILE A 167 4.18 8.18 13.78
N ARG A 168 2.85 8.08 13.90
CA ARG A 168 2.20 7.16 14.85
C ARG A 168 2.32 5.72 14.36
N LYS A 169 2.53 4.80 15.29
CA LYS A 169 2.47 3.36 15.03
C LYS A 169 1.03 2.85 15.22
N PRO A 170 0.37 2.27 14.20
CA PRO A 170 -0.96 1.71 14.35
C PRO A 170 -0.95 0.45 15.23
N ILE A 171 -2.03 0.21 15.96
CA ILE A 171 -2.24 -1.03 16.75
C ILE A 171 -3.34 -1.91 16.17
N GLN A 172 -4.19 -1.36 15.31
CA GLN A 172 -5.24 -2.11 14.62
C GLN A 172 -5.58 -1.45 13.29
N ILE A 173 -5.89 -2.27 12.28
CA ILE A 173 -6.52 -1.85 11.03
C ILE A 173 -7.75 -2.73 10.80
N GLU A 174 -8.90 -2.11 10.57
CA GLU A 174 -10.14 -2.79 10.19
C GLU A 174 -10.61 -2.30 8.83
N HIS A 175 -10.68 -3.21 7.86
CA HIS A 175 -11.14 -2.89 6.50
C HIS A 175 -12.54 -3.45 6.29
N TYR A 176 -13.56 -2.59 6.33
CA TYR A 176 -14.98 -3.00 6.35
C TYR A 176 -15.45 -3.61 5.03
N ILE A 177 -14.95 -3.13 3.88
CA ILE A 177 -15.36 -3.64 2.57
C ILE A 177 -14.79 -5.04 2.26
N PHE A 178 -13.56 -5.31 2.69
CA PHE A 178 -12.92 -6.62 2.50
C PHE A 178 -13.08 -7.55 3.71
N GLY A 179 -13.59 -7.05 4.84
CA GLY A 179 -14.01 -7.85 5.98
C GLY A 179 -12.87 -8.47 6.79
N TYR A 180 -11.70 -7.83 6.82
CA TYR A 180 -10.57 -8.28 7.64
C TYR A 180 -10.20 -7.28 8.73
N LYS A 181 -9.61 -7.83 9.79
CA LYS A 181 -9.03 -7.08 10.90
C LYS A 181 -7.58 -7.52 11.11
N ILE A 182 -6.69 -6.56 11.26
CA ILE A 182 -5.27 -6.76 11.53
C ILE A 182 -5.00 -6.18 12.90
N ALA A 183 -4.66 -7.02 13.88
CA ALA A 183 -4.09 -6.56 15.13
C ALA A 183 -2.58 -6.46 14.97
N ILE A 184 -2.01 -5.34 15.42
CA ILE A 184 -0.61 -4.98 15.23
C ILE A 184 0.03 -4.88 16.60
N GLN A 185 1.03 -5.72 16.83
CA GLN A 185 1.79 -5.74 18.08
C GLN A 185 3.24 -5.39 17.77
N SER A 186 3.72 -4.25 18.27
CA SER A 186 5.13 -3.90 18.17
C SER A 186 6.00 -4.93 18.87
N MET A 187 7.13 -5.26 18.24
CA MET A 187 8.14 -6.19 18.76
C MET A 187 9.41 -5.48 19.22
N ASP A 188 9.44 -4.15 19.19
CA ASP A 188 10.54 -3.36 19.72
C ASP A 188 10.65 -3.63 21.24
N THR A 189 11.79 -4.14 21.67
CA THR A 189 12.11 -4.24 23.10
C THR A 189 12.44 -2.85 23.62
N LYS A 190 11.66 -2.38 24.61
CA LYS A 190 11.97 -1.18 25.40
C LYS A 190 13.26 -1.35 26.19
#